data_AF-A0A2G2VC62-F1
#
_entry.id   AF-A0A2G2VC62-F1
#
_cell.length_a   1.000
_cell.length_b   1.000
_cell.length_c   1.000
_cell.angle_alpha   90.00
_cell.angle_beta   90.00
_cell.angle_gamma   90.00
#
_symmetry.space_group_name_H-M   'P 1'
#
loop_
_entity.id
_entity.type
_entity.pdbx_description
1 polymer ?
#
loop_
_entity_poly.entity_id
_entity_poly.type
_entity_poly.pdbx_seq_one_letter_code
_entity_poly.pdbx_strand_id
1 'polypeptide(L)'
;MMSRYREVAEIILRYLEHQDCLVCLSITSLLPRIAHFLHDQFVTNYLMICMNHILHVLKIPAEHASGFIALGEMAGALDGELINYLPTISSHLRDAVMLYMSLQMYLSNCEICFSKIAPQRGRPLLEARACVGNIAKAMGPTMEPYVRGLLDSMFSSGLSLTLVETLEQITERFSLILRRTFMN
;
A
#
# COMPACT_ATOMS: atom_id res chain seq x y z
N MET A 1 12.70 -0.19 29.60
CA MET A 1 12.40 0.55 28.34
C MET A 1 11.47 -0.24 27.42
N MET A 2 11.69 -1.54 27.20
CA MET A 2 10.84 -2.36 26.31
C MET A 2 9.39 -2.57 26.78
N SER A 3 9.10 -2.49 28.09
CA SER A 3 7.73 -2.70 28.60
C SER A 3 6.72 -1.64 28.13
N ARG A 4 7.14 -0.37 28.04
CA ARG A 4 6.26 0.73 27.63
C ARG A 4 5.86 0.64 26.15
N TYR A 5 6.78 0.21 25.28
CA TYR A 5 6.48 0.03 23.86
C TYR A 5 5.56 -1.16 23.61
N ARG A 6 5.70 -2.23 24.41
CA ARG A 6 4.79 -3.37 24.39
C ARG A 6 3.38 -2.98 24.84
N GLU A 7 3.24 -2.21 25.91
CA GLU A 7 1.94 -1.68 26.36
C GLU A 7 1.28 -0.82 25.27
N VAL A 8 2.04 0.06 24.62
CA VAL A 8 1.53 0.88 23.51
C VAL A 8 1.07 0.02 22.34
N ALA A 9 1.85 -1.00 21.95
CA ALA A 9 1.46 -1.94 20.90
C ALA A 9 0.17 -2.69 21.28
N GLU A 10 0.07 -3.21 22.49
CA GLU A 10 -1.12 -3.93 22.97
C GLU A 10 -2.38 -3.03 22.99
N ILE A 11 -2.25 -1.76 23.37
CA ILE A 11 -3.35 -0.79 23.29
C ILE A 11 -3.78 -0.59 21.84
N ILE A 12 -2.84 -0.34 20.94
CA ILE A 12 -3.14 -0.11 19.52
C ILE A 12 -3.82 -1.33 18.90
N LEU A 13 -3.35 -2.53 19.21
CA LEU A 13 -3.94 -3.78 18.73
C LEU A 13 -5.38 -3.98 19.22
N ARG A 14 -5.72 -3.55 20.45
CA ARG A 14 -7.11 -3.63 20.97
C ARG A 14 -8.09 -2.78 20.18
N TYR A 15 -7.63 -1.68 19.59
CA TYR A 15 -8.49 -0.78 18.83
C TYR A 15 -8.52 -1.10 17.32
N LEU A 16 -7.80 -2.11 16.84
CA LEU A 16 -7.81 -2.50 15.41
C LEU A 16 -9.20 -2.89 14.89
N GLU A 17 -10.08 -3.39 15.75
CA GLU A 17 -11.44 -3.81 15.38
C GLU A 17 -12.49 -2.72 15.62
N HIS A 18 -12.07 -1.49 15.96
CA HIS A 18 -13.01 -0.42 16.22
C HIS A 18 -13.70 0.03 14.93
N GLN A 19 -15.03 0.13 14.94
CA GLN A 19 -15.83 0.50 13.75
C GLN A 19 -15.78 2.00 13.40
N ASP A 20 -15.05 2.80 14.18
CA ASP A 20 -14.97 4.24 13.95
C ASP A 20 -13.86 4.53 12.94
N CYS A 21 -14.24 5.11 11.80
CA CYS A 21 -13.31 5.43 10.71
C CYS A 21 -12.12 6.27 11.18
N LEU A 22 -12.30 7.25 12.07
CA LEU A 22 -11.21 8.11 12.53
C LEU A 22 -10.21 7.32 13.40
N VAL A 23 -10.72 6.40 14.20
CA VAL A 23 -9.91 5.50 15.02
C VAL A 23 -9.15 4.52 14.11
N CYS A 24 -9.83 3.94 13.11
CA CYS A 24 -9.21 3.04 12.14
C CYS A 24 -8.08 3.73 11.35
N LEU A 25 -8.32 4.93 10.82
CA LEU A 25 -7.31 5.74 10.12
C LEU A 25 -6.09 6.04 11.01
N SER A 26 -6.35 6.44 12.25
CA SER A 26 -5.29 6.77 13.21
C SER A 26 -4.43 5.55 13.51
N ILE A 27 -5.06 4.40 13.77
CA ILE A 27 -4.36 3.15 14.09
C ILE A 27 -3.58 2.63 12.89
N THR A 28 -4.18 2.64 11.71
CA THR A 28 -3.54 2.24 10.45
C THR A 28 -2.26 3.04 10.21
N SER A 29 -2.26 4.35 10.49
CA SER A 29 -1.07 5.20 10.38
C SER A 29 0.03 4.94 11.44
N LEU A 30 -0.32 4.28 12.55
CA LEU A 30 0.61 3.95 13.64
C LEU A 30 1.29 2.59 13.44
N LEU A 31 0.66 1.65 12.74
CA LEU A 31 1.19 0.31 12.51
C LEU A 31 2.61 0.30 11.90
N PRO A 32 2.93 1.08 10.86
CA PRO A 32 4.28 1.10 10.28
C PRO A 32 5.33 1.62 11.26
N ARG A 33 4.95 2.56 12.14
CA ARG A 33 5.85 3.09 13.17
C ARG A 33 6.20 2.02 14.18
N ILE A 34 5.21 1.24 14.63
CA ILE A 34 5.46 0.13 15.56
C ILE A 34 6.33 -0.94 14.91
N ALA A 35 6.06 -1.28 13.64
CA ALA A 35 6.86 -2.23 12.87
C ALA A 35 8.33 -1.78 12.78
N HIS A 36 8.57 -0.49 12.54
CA HIS A 36 9.92 0.06 12.50
C HIS A 36 10.63 0.05 13.87
N PHE A 37 9.92 0.38 14.96
CA PHE A 37 10.51 0.44 16.30
C PHE A 37 10.69 -0.93 16.98
N LEU A 38 9.82 -1.90 16.69
CA LEU A 38 9.77 -3.22 17.33
C LEU A 38 9.81 -4.36 16.31
N HIS A 39 10.71 -4.31 15.33
CA HIS A 39 10.77 -5.25 14.21
C HIS A 39 10.61 -6.73 14.62
N ASP A 40 11.51 -7.27 15.45
CA ASP A 40 11.55 -8.71 15.75
C ASP A 40 10.29 -9.20 16.50
N GLN A 41 9.77 -8.37 17.40
CA GLN A 41 8.54 -8.68 18.14
C GLN A 41 7.31 -8.53 17.26
N PHE A 42 7.34 -7.58 16.33
CA PHE A 42 6.27 -7.34 15.38
C PHE A 42 6.12 -8.52 14.43
N VAL A 43 7.21 -8.97 13.81
CA VAL A 43 7.22 -10.11 12.89
C VAL A 43 6.67 -11.37 13.56
N THR A 44 7.10 -11.65 14.79
CA THR A 44 6.74 -12.89 15.51
C THR A 44 5.34 -12.88 16.10
N ASN A 45 4.90 -11.76 16.68
CA ASN A 45 3.66 -11.73 17.49
C ASN A 45 2.52 -10.93 16.88
N TYR A 46 2.81 -9.96 16.01
CA TYR A 46 1.83 -8.96 15.59
C TYR A 46 1.57 -8.92 14.08
N LEU A 47 2.50 -9.42 13.26
CA LEU A 47 2.47 -9.33 11.81
C LEU A 47 1.17 -9.87 11.21
N MET A 48 0.76 -11.07 11.63
CA MET A 48 -0.45 -11.72 11.11
C MET A 48 -1.70 -10.89 11.41
N ILE A 49 -1.82 -10.35 12.62
CA ILE A 49 -2.97 -9.55 13.06
C ILE A 49 -3.02 -8.22 12.29
N CYS A 50 -1.89 -7.52 12.22
CA CYS A 50 -1.76 -6.26 11.50
C CYS A 50 -2.02 -6.40 10.00
N MET A 51 -1.51 -7.47 9.38
CA MET A 51 -1.73 -7.73 7.96
C MET A 51 -3.19 -8.06 7.65
N ASN A 52 -3.86 -8.84 8.50
CA ASN A 52 -5.30 -9.10 8.34
C ASN A 52 -6.12 -7.82 8.43
N HIS A 53 -5.79 -6.92 9.36
CA HIS A 53 -6.42 -5.61 9.47
C HIS A 53 -6.16 -4.76 8.22
N ILE A 54 -4.92 -4.65 7.75
CA ILE A 54 -4.61 -3.87 6.54
C ILE A 54 -5.36 -4.42 5.33
N LEU A 55 -5.34 -5.74 5.11
CA LEU A 55 -6.07 -6.37 4.00
C LEU A 55 -7.59 -6.13 4.08
N HIS A 56 -8.14 -5.98 5.29
CA HIS A 56 -9.52 -5.57 5.49
C HIS A 56 -9.73 -4.10 5.11
N VAL A 57 -8.88 -3.19 5.59
CA VAL A 57 -8.92 -1.75 5.28
C VAL A 57 -8.79 -1.49 3.78
N LEU A 58 -7.98 -2.26 3.06
CA LEU A 58 -7.84 -2.16 1.60
C LEU A 58 -9.16 -2.43 0.84
N LYS A 59 -10.10 -3.16 1.43
CA LYS A 59 -11.42 -3.42 0.83
C LYS A 59 -12.42 -2.30 1.09
N ILE A 60 -12.16 -1.44 2.08
CA ILE A 60 -13.07 -0.36 2.49
C ILE A 60 -12.74 0.89 1.66
N PRO A 61 -13.63 1.36 0.77
CA PRO A 61 -13.33 2.49 -0.11
C PRO A 61 -13.12 3.81 0.63
N ALA A 62 -13.61 3.95 1.85
CA ALA A 62 -13.39 5.14 2.68
C ALA A 62 -11.96 5.20 3.27
N GLU A 63 -11.31 4.05 3.45
CA GLU A 63 -10.08 3.92 4.26
C GLU A 63 -8.90 3.34 3.47
N HIS A 64 -9.14 2.68 2.33
CA HIS A 64 -8.13 1.98 1.53
C HIS A 64 -6.90 2.84 1.16
N ALA A 65 -7.05 4.15 0.96
CA ALA A 65 -5.92 5.05 0.73
C ALA A 65 -4.91 5.02 1.90
N SER A 66 -5.41 5.10 3.14
CA SER A 66 -4.57 4.98 4.34
C SER A 66 -3.95 3.59 4.48
N GLY A 67 -4.70 2.55 4.08
CA GLY A 67 -4.22 1.17 4.05
C GLY A 67 -3.05 0.99 3.08
N PHE A 68 -3.11 1.59 1.88
CA PHE A 68 -2.01 1.52 0.91
C PHE A 68 -0.75 2.26 1.39
N ILE A 69 -0.91 3.44 2.00
CA ILE A 69 0.22 4.17 2.60
C ILE A 69 0.87 3.31 3.68
N ALA A 70 0.08 2.84 4.65
CA ALA A 70 0.59 2.07 5.76
C ALA A 70 1.25 0.76 5.29
N LEU A 71 0.66 0.09 4.30
CA LEU A 71 1.25 -1.11 3.70
C LEU A 71 2.60 -0.82 3.04
N GLY A 72 2.73 0.29 2.32
CA GLY A 72 3.98 0.69 1.69
C GLY A 72 5.07 1.02 2.73
N GLU A 73 4.72 1.78 3.76
CA GLU A 73 5.64 2.09 4.86
C GLU A 73 6.04 0.83 5.64
N MET A 74 5.10 -0.09 5.89
CA MET A 74 5.39 -1.37 6.53
C MET A 74 6.29 -2.26 5.68
N ALA A 75 6.12 -2.27 4.36
CA ALA A 75 7.01 -3.01 3.47
C ALA A 75 8.45 -2.55 3.63
N GLY A 76 8.68 -1.24 3.71
CA GLY A 76 10.01 -0.68 3.95
C GLY A 76 10.55 -0.92 5.37
N ALA A 77 9.68 -1.14 6.36
CA ALA A 77 10.11 -1.42 7.73
C ALA A 77 10.43 -2.89 8.00
N LEU A 78 9.86 -3.81 7.22
CA LEU A 78 9.91 -5.26 7.45
C LEU A 78 10.78 -6.03 6.44
N ASP A 79 11.46 -5.34 5.52
CA ASP A 79 12.54 -5.87 4.65
C ASP A 79 12.37 -7.30 4.11
N GLY A 80 11.17 -7.65 3.63
CA GLY A 80 10.89 -8.93 2.97
C GLY A 80 10.02 -9.92 3.77
N GLU A 81 9.67 -9.65 5.02
CA GLU A 81 8.76 -10.51 5.80
C GLU A 81 7.33 -10.57 5.21
N LEU A 82 7.02 -9.64 4.30
CA LEU A 82 5.75 -9.57 3.58
C LEU A 82 5.68 -10.43 2.30
N ILE A 83 6.72 -11.19 1.95
CA ILE A 83 6.77 -12.00 0.71
C ILE A 83 5.58 -12.97 0.62
N ASN A 84 5.17 -13.59 1.73
CA ASN A 84 4.06 -14.54 1.74
C ASN A 84 2.69 -13.88 1.43
N TYR A 85 2.58 -12.57 1.62
CA TYR A 85 1.36 -11.81 1.36
C TYR A 85 1.32 -11.19 -0.04
N LEU A 86 2.43 -11.25 -0.79
CA LEU A 86 2.56 -10.66 -2.13
C LEU A 86 1.44 -11.01 -3.11
N PRO A 87 0.99 -12.28 -3.24
CA PRO A 87 -0.08 -12.63 -4.17
C PRO A 87 -1.37 -11.84 -3.87
N THR A 88 -1.74 -11.77 -2.59
CA THR A 88 -2.95 -11.10 -2.10
C THR A 88 -2.85 -9.58 -2.20
N ILE A 89 -1.68 -9.03 -1.88
CA ILE A 89 -1.41 -7.59 -2.02
C ILE A 89 -1.46 -7.19 -3.51
N SER A 90 -0.84 -7.99 -4.39
CA SER A 90 -0.82 -7.74 -5.83
C SER A 90 -2.23 -7.78 -6.44
N SER A 91 -3.12 -8.67 -5.99
CA SER A 91 -4.52 -8.65 -6.42
C SER A 91 -5.23 -7.37 -5.97
N HIS A 92 -5.08 -6.98 -4.70
CA HIS A 92 -5.71 -5.74 -4.20
C HIS A 92 -5.19 -4.48 -4.89
N LEU A 93 -3.90 -4.42 -5.24
CA LEU A 93 -3.32 -3.33 -6.01
C LEU A 93 -3.88 -3.29 -7.44
N ARG A 94 -3.98 -4.43 -8.13
CA ARG A 94 -4.62 -4.51 -9.46
C ARG A 94 -6.09 -4.06 -9.40
N ASP A 95 -6.84 -4.52 -8.41
CA ASP A 95 -8.24 -4.16 -8.23
C ASP A 95 -8.41 -2.66 -7.97
N ALA A 96 -7.56 -2.06 -7.13
CA ALA A 96 -7.60 -0.63 -6.83
C ALA A 96 -7.31 0.24 -8.06
N VAL A 97 -6.37 -0.20 -8.92
CA VAL A 97 -6.07 0.50 -10.18
C VAL A 97 -7.21 0.30 -11.20
N MET A 98 -7.84 -0.88 -11.26
CA MET A 98 -8.99 -1.14 -12.14
C MET A 98 -10.28 -0.42 -11.71
N LEU A 99 -10.55 -0.29 -10.41
CA LEU A 99 -11.76 0.39 -9.90
C LEU A 99 -11.85 1.86 -10.36
N TYR A 100 -10.71 2.48 -10.66
CA TYR A 100 -10.64 3.84 -11.22
C TYR A 100 -11.25 3.92 -12.63
N MET A 101 -11.08 2.87 -13.46
CA MET A 101 -11.68 2.82 -14.81
C MET A 101 -13.22 2.78 -14.76
N SER A 102 -13.80 2.08 -13.78
CA SER A 102 -15.26 1.98 -13.62
C SER A 102 -15.88 3.29 -13.12
N LEU A 103 -15.18 4.05 -12.28
CA LEU A 103 -15.67 5.32 -11.72
C LEU A 103 -15.46 6.51 -12.68
N GLN A 104 -14.46 6.47 -13.56
CA GLN A 104 -14.25 7.52 -14.55
C GLN A 104 -15.39 7.60 -15.58
N MET A 105 -16.06 6.47 -15.85
CA MET A 105 -17.28 6.44 -16.67
C MET A 105 -18.49 7.13 -16.01
N TYR A 106 -18.54 7.22 -14.67
CA TYR A 106 -19.68 7.79 -13.94
C TYR A 106 -19.52 9.28 -13.56
N LEU A 107 -18.30 9.85 -13.65
CA LEU A 107 -17.99 11.21 -13.17
C LEU A 107 -17.81 12.26 -14.29
N SER A 108 -17.98 11.88 -15.56
CA SER A 108 -17.72 12.79 -16.70
C SER A 108 -18.69 13.98 -16.84
N ASN A 109 -19.69 14.15 -15.96
CA ASN A 109 -20.71 15.22 -16.09
C ASN A 109 -20.83 16.16 -14.87
N CYS A 110 -19.86 16.22 -13.95
CA CYS A 110 -19.96 17.15 -12.82
C CYS A 110 -18.61 17.74 -12.38
N GLU A 111 -18.15 18.76 -13.09
CA GLU A 111 -17.02 19.61 -12.68
C GLU A 111 -17.27 20.32 -11.32
N ILE A 112 -18.53 20.44 -10.89
CA ILE A 112 -18.92 21.23 -9.70
C ILE A 112 -18.86 20.41 -8.40
N CYS A 113 -18.99 19.08 -8.44
CA CYS A 113 -18.96 18.25 -7.23
C CYS A 113 -17.54 17.83 -6.79
N PHE A 114 -16.51 18.11 -7.59
CA PHE A 114 -15.14 17.66 -7.33
C PHE A 114 -14.49 18.35 -6.12
N SER A 115 -14.91 19.56 -5.76
CA SER A 115 -14.24 20.35 -4.71
C SER A 115 -14.88 20.30 -3.32
N LYS A 116 -16.14 19.84 -3.19
CA LYS A 116 -16.91 20.02 -1.94
C LYS A 116 -17.31 18.76 -1.18
N ILE A 117 -17.19 17.55 -1.74
CA ILE A 117 -17.69 16.33 -1.07
C ILE A 117 -16.58 15.39 -0.57
N ALA A 118 -15.34 15.43 -1.08
CA ALA A 118 -14.18 14.80 -0.40
C ALA A 118 -12.86 15.13 -1.12
N PRO A 119 -11.85 15.73 -0.45
CA PRO A 119 -10.49 15.86 -0.99
C PRO A 119 -9.76 14.52 -1.24
N GLN A 120 -10.36 13.38 -0.83
CA GLN A 120 -9.71 12.08 -0.68
C GLN A 120 -10.12 11.03 -1.71
N ARG A 121 -11.09 11.29 -2.61
CA ARG A 121 -11.62 10.26 -3.53
C ARG A 121 -10.87 10.08 -4.85
N GLY A 122 -9.98 11.01 -5.21
CA GLY A 122 -9.13 10.91 -6.41
C GLY A 122 -7.69 10.42 -6.14
N ARG A 123 -7.32 10.29 -4.87
CA ARG A 123 -5.96 9.94 -4.47
C ARG A 123 -5.61 8.44 -4.44
N PRO A 124 -6.53 7.47 -4.24
CA PRO A 124 -6.14 6.08 -3.96
C PRO A 124 -5.30 5.42 -5.06
N LEU A 125 -5.40 5.91 -6.31
CA LEU A 125 -4.51 5.51 -7.39
C LEU A 125 -3.05 5.88 -7.12
N LEU A 126 -2.80 7.09 -6.60
CA LEU A 126 -1.46 7.58 -6.25
C LEU A 126 -0.90 6.83 -5.05
N GLU A 127 -1.70 6.60 -4.00
CA GLU A 127 -1.24 5.84 -2.84
C GLU A 127 -0.98 4.37 -3.18
N ALA A 128 -1.83 3.73 -4.01
CA ALA A 128 -1.58 2.38 -4.51
C ALA A 128 -0.30 2.32 -5.36
N ARG A 129 -0.07 3.29 -6.26
CA ARG A 129 1.17 3.40 -7.05
C ARG A 129 2.40 3.58 -6.15
N ALA A 130 2.35 4.51 -5.19
CA ALA A 130 3.43 4.70 -4.23
C ALA A 130 3.68 3.43 -3.38
N CYS A 131 2.62 2.71 -3.01
CA CYS A 131 2.72 1.44 -2.31
C CYS A 131 3.47 0.39 -3.15
N VAL A 132 3.18 0.28 -4.45
CA VAL A 132 3.93 -0.60 -5.38
C VAL A 132 5.42 -0.27 -5.35
N GLY A 133 5.79 1.02 -5.41
CA GLY A 133 7.18 1.45 -5.37
C GLY A 133 7.88 1.06 -4.08
N ASN A 134 7.24 1.30 -2.93
CA ASN A 134 7.78 0.94 -1.63
C ASN A 134 7.94 -0.58 -1.45
N ILE A 135 6.98 -1.37 -1.93
CA ILE A 135 7.08 -2.84 -1.91
C ILE A 135 8.21 -3.30 -2.84
N ALA A 136 8.35 -2.72 -4.03
CA ALA A 136 9.44 -3.04 -4.96
C ALA A 136 10.80 -2.70 -4.34
N LYS A 137 10.87 -1.57 -3.64
CA LYS A 137 12.06 -1.12 -2.93
C LYS A 137 12.47 -2.08 -1.80
N ALA A 138 11.50 -2.61 -1.07
CA ALA A 138 11.72 -3.51 0.06
C ALA A 138 12.03 -4.95 -0.38
N MET A 139 11.29 -5.48 -1.35
CA MET A 139 11.34 -6.90 -1.72
C MET A 139 12.25 -7.21 -2.91
N GLY A 140 12.62 -6.21 -3.69
CA GLY A 140 13.51 -6.34 -4.84
C GLY A 140 13.05 -7.41 -5.85
N PRO A 141 13.92 -8.36 -6.25
CA PRO A 141 13.67 -9.29 -7.34
C PRO A 141 12.45 -10.20 -7.11
N THR A 142 12.07 -10.45 -5.85
CA THR A 142 10.91 -11.29 -5.51
C THR A 142 9.59 -10.69 -6.00
N MET A 143 9.53 -9.37 -6.21
CA MET A 143 8.33 -8.70 -6.72
C MET A 143 8.20 -8.79 -8.26
N GLU A 144 9.25 -9.17 -8.99
CA GLU A 144 9.28 -9.21 -10.46
C GLU A 144 8.04 -9.84 -11.13
N PRO A 145 7.57 -11.06 -10.74
CA PRO A 145 6.44 -11.69 -11.40
C PRO A 145 5.14 -10.90 -11.25
N TYR A 146 5.03 -10.07 -10.20
CA TYR A 146 3.86 -9.24 -9.93
C TYR A 146 3.95 -7.87 -10.62
N VAL A 147 5.16 -7.34 -10.82
CA VAL A 147 5.40 -6.02 -11.43
C VAL A 147 4.81 -5.96 -12.84
N ARG A 148 5.02 -6.97 -13.69
CA ARG A 148 4.56 -6.94 -15.08
C ARG A 148 3.04 -6.69 -15.19
N GLY A 149 2.24 -7.43 -14.42
CA GLY A 149 0.78 -7.25 -14.40
C GLY A 149 0.31 -5.95 -13.73
N LEU A 150 1.14 -5.35 -12.87
CA LEU A 150 0.85 -4.05 -12.26
C LEU A 150 1.20 -2.90 -13.22
N LEU A 151 2.28 -3.00 -13.98
CA LEU A 151 2.71 -1.99 -14.95
C LEU A 151 1.64 -1.74 -16.02
N ASP A 152 1.09 -2.79 -16.63
CA ASP A 152 0.03 -2.66 -17.64
C ASP A 152 -1.17 -1.87 -17.09
N SER A 153 -1.57 -2.17 -15.84
CA SER A 153 -2.62 -1.47 -15.12
C SER A 153 -2.26 -0.01 -14.81
N MET A 154 -1.04 0.24 -14.34
CA MET A 154 -0.55 1.59 -14.03
C MET A 154 -0.46 2.49 -15.27
N PHE A 155 -0.01 1.98 -16.41
CA PHE A 155 0.06 2.75 -17.66
C PHE A 155 -1.33 3.04 -18.25
N SER A 156 -2.29 2.11 -18.09
CA SER A 156 -3.66 2.31 -18.58
C SER A 156 -4.39 3.51 -17.96
N SER A 157 -3.96 3.98 -16.79
CA SER A 157 -4.57 5.09 -16.05
C SER A 157 -3.88 6.45 -16.29
N GLY A 158 -2.99 6.53 -17.29
CA GLY A 158 -2.31 7.76 -17.69
C GLY A 158 -1.08 8.12 -16.84
N LEU A 159 -0.26 9.04 -17.37
CA LEU A 159 1.02 9.45 -16.79
C LEU A 159 0.82 10.40 -15.60
N SER A 160 1.50 10.14 -14.47
CA SER A 160 1.54 11.02 -13.30
C SER A 160 2.95 11.09 -12.71
N LEU A 161 3.25 12.12 -11.91
CA LEU A 161 4.56 12.24 -11.23
C LEU A 161 4.84 11.03 -10.33
N THR A 162 3.83 10.59 -9.57
CA THR A 162 3.93 9.40 -8.71
C THR A 162 4.21 8.12 -9.50
N LEU A 163 3.72 8.01 -10.75
CA LEU A 163 4.08 6.88 -11.62
C LEU A 163 5.57 6.91 -11.95
N VAL A 164 6.13 8.07 -12.29
CA VAL A 164 7.56 8.23 -12.59
C VAL A 164 8.41 7.88 -11.37
N GLU A 165 8.07 8.41 -10.20
CA GLU A 165 8.77 8.09 -8.93
C GLU A 165 8.71 6.58 -8.62
N THR A 166 7.55 5.97 -8.84
CA THR A 166 7.38 4.52 -8.65
C THR A 166 8.24 3.71 -9.61
N LEU A 167 8.25 4.10 -10.89
CA LEU A 167 9.07 3.45 -11.92
C LEU A 167 10.56 3.63 -11.66
N GLU A 168 10.99 4.76 -11.12
CA GLU A 168 12.36 5.00 -10.71
C GLU A 168 12.77 4.02 -9.59
N GLN A 169 11.95 3.89 -8.54
CA GLN A 169 12.20 2.96 -7.43
C GLN A 169 12.24 1.50 -7.89
N ILE A 170 11.35 1.12 -8.81
CA ILE A 170 11.37 -0.19 -9.48
C ILE A 170 12.71 -0.32 -10.24
N THR A 171 13.00 0.59 -11.16
CA THR A 171 14.18 0.51 -12.03
C THR A 171 15.49 0.47 -11.25
N GLU A 172 15.62 1.22 -10.15
CA GLU A 172 16.80 1.22 -9.29
C GLU A 172 17.06 -0.18 -8.71
N ARG A 173 16.02 -0.86 -8.21
CA ARG A 173 16.13 -2.22 -7.64
C ARG A 173 16.23 -3.32 -8.69
N PHE A 174 15.60 -3.15 -9.85
CA PHE A 174 15.59 -4.11 -10.95
C PHE A 174 16.69 -3.83 -12.01
N SER A 175 17.59 -2.88 -11.75
CA SER A 175 18.64 -2.42 -12.69
C SER A 175 19.58 -3.52 -13.19
N LEU A 176 19.67 -4.66 -12.48
CA LEU A 176 20.39 -5.85 -12.94
C LEU A 176 19.59 -6.73 -13.93
N ILE A 177 18.25 -6.62 -13.96
CA ILE A 177 17.35 -7.50 -14.71
C ILE A 177 16.76 -6.81 -15.95
N LEU A 178 16.42 -5.51 -15.87
CA LEU A 178 15.92 -4.74 -17.02
C LEU A 178 16.93 -4.63 -18.18
N ARG A 179 18.23 -4.75 -17.87
CA ARG A 179 19.29 -4.83 -18.88
C ARG A 179 19.19 -6.08 -19.75
N ARG A 180 18.50 -7.14 -19.32
CA ARG A 180 18.26 -8.37 -20.09
C ARG A 180 16.96 -8.34 -20.89
N THR A 181 15.94 -7.58 -20.47
CA THR A 181 14.61 -7.57 -21.09
C THR A 181 14.39 -6.45 -22.11
N PHE A 182 15.20 -5.39 -22.10
CA PHE A 182 15.17 -4.32 -23.13
C PHE A 182 16.27 -4.47 -24.21
N MET A 183 17.13 -5.48 -24.11
CA MET A 183 18.21 -5.78 -25.07
C MET A 183 18.00 -7.12 -25.82
N ASN A 184 16.79 -7.68 -25.79
CA ASN A 184 16.37 -8.82 -26.61
C ASN A 184 15.02 -8.52 -27.28
#